data_AF-A0A7V8YX88-F1
#
_entry.id   AF-A0A7V8YX88-F1
#
_cell.length_a   1.000
_cell.length_b   1.000
_cell.length_c   1.000
_cell.angle_alpha   90.00
_cell.angle_beta   90.00
_cell.angle_gamma   90.00
#
_symmetry.space_group_name_H-M   'P 1'
#
loop_
_entity.id
_entity.type
_entity.pdbx_description
1 polymer ?
#
loop_
_entity_poly.entity_id
_entity_poly.type
_entity_poly.pdbx_seq_one_letter_code
_entity_poly.pdbx_strand_id
1 'polypeptide(L)'
;MNKINCEDVLMAKMAELDAEKQELSGEQINLHLKHCENCHSEIEQFLNADSLLKRQARNQQDLDLWPGVEKHIGSHLKSEIGWRPFALLGALLVAFRLLEMLPDRDFGLAFKLVPLIFVVALFVLIRENPFRINSELVLER
;
A
#
# COMPACT_ATOMS: atom_id res chain seq x y z
N MET A 1 13.87 33.69 22.65
CA MET A 1 12.95 33.41 21.53
C MET A 1 13.76 32.76 20.44
N ASN A 2 13.50 31.49 20.11
CA ASN A 2 14.18 30.82 19.00
C ASN A 2 13.95 31.63 17.73
N LYS A 3 15.04 31.89 17.01
CA LYS A 3 15.05 32.69 15.79
C LYS A 3 14.32 31.86 14.73
N ILE A 4 13.05 32.15 14.53
CA ILE A 4 12.23 31.52 13.48
C ILE A 4 12.94 31.78 12.14
N ASN A 5 13.32 30.71 11.43
CA ASN A 5 14.01 30.81 10.16
C ASN A 5 13.01 31.05 9.01
N CYS A 6 13.47 31.66 7.92
CA CYS A 6 12.67 31.87 6.71
C CYS A 6 12.19 30.53 6.11
N GLU A 7 13.08 29.54 6.08
CA GLU A 7 12.78 28.20 5.58
C GLU A 7 11.62 27.53 6.34
N ASP A 8 11.65 27.59 7.67
CA ASP A 8 10.59 27.02 8.52
C ASP A 8 9.22 27.68 8.25
N VAL A 9 9.22 28.99 7.98
CA VAL A 9 8.01 29.77 7.69
C VAL A 9 7.46 29.42 6.31
N LEU A 10 8.32 29.27 5.31
CA LEU A 10 7.93 28.85 3.97
C LEU A 10 7.35 27.44 3.99
N MET A 11 8.03 26.49 4.64
CA MET A 11 7.53 25.11 4.80
C MET A 11 6.19 25.07 5.54
N ALA A 12 6.08 25.78 6.66
CA ALA A 12 4.83 25.81 7.42
C ALA A 12 3.69 26.45 6.61
N LYS A 13 3.97 27.49 5.81
CA LYS A 13 2.96 28.10 4.93
C LYS A 13 2.52 27.15 3.81
N MET A 14 3.43 26.39 3.21
CA MET A 14 3.08 25.38 2.20
C MET A 14 2.21 24.28 2.81
N ALA A 15 2.59 23.76 3.97
CA ALA A 15 1.78 22.78 4.70
C ALA A 15 0.37 23.32 5.03
N GLU A 16 0.25 24.60 5.40
CA GLU A 16 -1.06 25.26 5.60
C GLU A 16 -1.91 25.26 4.32
N LEU A 17 -1.30 25.54 3.16
CA LEU A 17 -2.00 25.60 1.86
C LEU A 17 -2.46 24.23 1.37
N ASP A 18 -1.73 23.17 1.71
CA ASP A 18 -2.06 21.78 1.37
C ASP A 18 -2.99 21.10 2.40
N ALA A 19 -3.48 21.86 3.39
CA ALA A 19 -4.28 21.37 4.53
C ALA A 19 -3.57 20.27 5.34
N GLU A 20 -2.24 20.30 5.37
CA GLU A 20 -1.39 19.42 6.17
C GLU A 20 -1.12 19.99 7.57
N LYS A 21 -0.55 19.16 8.44
CA LYS A 21 -0.20 19.56 9.80
C LYS A 21 1.06 20.42 9.80
N GLN A 22 0.93 21.68 10.22
CA GLN A 22 2.04 22.63 10.35
C GLN A 22 2.70 22.61 11.75
N GLU A 23 4.01 22.87 11.76
CA GLU A 23 4.83 22.97 12.99
C GLU A 23 4.76 24.35 13.65
N LEU A 24 4.59 25.41 12.85
CA LEU A 24 4.42 26.79 13.31
C LEU A 24 2.94 27.15 13.40
N SER A 25 2.57 28.00 14.36
CA SER A 25 1.21 28.53 14.41
C SER A 25 0.99 29.58 13.32
N GLY A 26 -0.25 29.71 12.82
CA GLY A 26 -0.61 30.73 11.83
C GLY A 26 -0.26 32.16 12.28
N GLU A 27 -0.30 32.44 13.58
CA GLU A 27 0.12 33.73 14.15
C GLU A 27 1.63 33.97 13.98
N GLN A 28 2.46 32.95 14.20
CA GLN A 28 3.91 33.04 14.04
C GLN A 28 4.30 33.23 12.58
N ILE A 29 3.64 32.51 11.67
CA ILE A 29 3.82 32.64 10.21
C ILE A 29 3.48 34.08 9.80
N ASN A 30 2.28 34.56 10.14
CA ASN A 30 1.82 35.90 9.76
C ASN A 30 2.69 37.02 10.37
N LEU A 31 3.21 36.82 11.59
CA LEU A 31 4.13 37.77 12.20
C LEU A 31 5.44 37.87 11.42
N HIS A 32 5.99 36.74 10.97
CA HIS A 32 7.21 36.73 10.16
C HIS A 32 6.98 37.36 8.79
N LEU A 33 5.88 37.04 8.11
CA LEU A 33 5.54 37.58 6.79
C LEU A 33 5.34 39.10 6.78
N LYS A 34 4.90 39.69 7.90
CA LYS A 34 4.83 41.16 8.04
C LYS A 34 6.19 41.85 8.06
N HIS A 35 7.25 41.14 8.46
CA HIS A 35 8.59 41.72 8.67
C HIS A 35 9.64 41.21 7.67
N CYS A 36 9.30 40.24 6.82
CA CYS A 36 10.20 39.65 5.83
C CYS A 36 9.60 39.76 4.43
N GLU A 37 9.99 40.82 3.70
CA GLU A 37 9.55 41.05 2.32
C GLU A 37 9.94 39.89 1.38
N ASN A 38 11.10 39.26 1.60
CA ASN A 38 11.54 38.14 0.78
C ASN A 38 10.57 36.95 0.87
N CYS A 39 10.26 36.48 2.09
CA CYS A 39 9.30 35.40 2.30
C CYS A 39 7.90 35.74 1.76
N HIS A 40 7.46 37.00 1.92
CA HIS A 40 6.19 37.45 1.38
C HIS A 40 6.16 37.30 -0.16
N SER A 41 7.21 37.77 -0.84
CA SER A 41 7.31 37.68 -2.30
C SER A 41 7.40 36.24 -2.81
N GLU A 42 8.11 35.35 -2.10
CA GLU A 42 8.22 33.93 -2.47
C GLU A 42 6.88 33.21 -2.38
N ILE A 43 6.10 33.47 -1.32
CA ILE A 43 4.74 32.91 -1.18
C ILE A 43 3.81 33.46 -2.26
N GLU A 44 3.91 34.74 -2.61
CA GLU A 44 3.13 35.32 -3.69
C GLU A 44 3.44 34.67 -5.05
N GLN A 45 4.72 34.42 -5.34
CA GLN A 45 5.15 33.69 -6.53
C GLN A 45 4.61 32.25 -6.53
N PHE A 46 4.68 31.56 -5.40
CA PHE A 46 4.14 30.22 -5.23
C PHE A 46 2.62 30.18 -5.49
N LEU A 47 1.86 31.08 -4.87
CA LEU A 47 0.40 31.17 -5.06
C LEU A 47 0.03 31.49 -6.51
N ASN A 48 0.82 32.31 -7.19
CA ASN A 48 0.61 32.58 -8.61
C ASN A 48 0.84 31.31 -9.45
N ALA A 49 1.93 30.58 -9.22
CA ALA A 49 2.21 29.32 -9.89
C ALA A 49 1.11 28.27 -9.64
N ASP A 50 0.68 28.10 -8.39
CA ASP A 50 -0.45 27.23 -8.03
C ASP A 50 -1.74 27.62 -8.76
N SER A 51 -2.03 28.93 -8.87
CA SER A 51 -3.20 29.41 -9.62
C SER A 51 -3.14 29.04 -11.10
N LEU A 52 -1.95 29.04 -11.71
CA LEU A 52 -1.77 28.60 -13.10
C LEU A 52 -1.98 27.10 -13.25
N LEU A 53 -1.48 26.30 -12.29
CA LEU A 53 -1.68 24.86 -12.28
C LEU A 53 -3.16 24.49 -12.07
N LYS A 54 -3.85 25.16 -11.14
CA LYS A 54 -5.29 24.98 -10.91
C LYS A 54 -6.13 25.32 -12.14
N ARG A 55 -5.68 26.25 -12.99
CA ARG A 55 -6.34 26.53 -14.29
C ARG A 55 -6.11 25.43 -15.33
N GLN A 56 -5.02 24.69 -15.22
CA GLN A 56 -4.71 23.54 -16.08
C GLN A 56 -5.31 22.23 -15.55
N ALA A 57 -5.79 22.21 -14.30
CA ALA A 57 -6.48 21.07 -13.75
C ALA A 57 -7.67 20.73 -14.67
N ARG A 58 -7.61 19.54 -15.25
CA ARG A 58 -8.70 19.04 -16.10
C ARG A 58 -9.95 18.99 -15.25
N ASN A 59 -11.09 19.31 -15.85
CA ASN A 59 -12.38 19.18 -15.21
C ASN A 59 -12.52 17.73 -14.72
N GLN A 60 -12.36 17.53 -13.42
CA GLN A 60 -12.40 16.20 -12.82
C GLN A 60 -13.84 15.73 -12.93
N GLN A 61 -14.08 14.81 -13.86
CA GLN A 61 -15.40 14.22 -13.98
C GLN A 61 -15.65 13.42 -12.71
N ASP A 62 -16.79 13.68 -12.07
CA ASP A 62 -17.29 12.91 -10.92
C ASP A 62 -17.82 11.55 -11.43
N LEU A 63 -16.91 10.76 -11.99
CA LEU A 63 -17.18 9.41 -12.45
C LEU A 63 -16.65 8.46 -11.38
N ASP A 64 -17.55 7.72 -10.76
CA ASP A 64 -17.18 6.68 -9.82
C ASP A 64 -16.56 5.49 -10.59
N LEU A 65 -15.23 5.40 -10.54
CA LEU A 65 -14.46 4.30 -11.10
C LEU A 65 -14.39 3.09 -10.17
N TRP A 66 -14.79 3.25 -8.90
CA TRP A 66 -14.63 2.22 -7.87
C TRP A 66 -15.35 0.90 -8.22
N PRO A 67 -16.59 0.90 -8.77
CA PRO A 67 -17.24 -0.34 -9.16
C PRO A 67 -16.47 -1.13 -10.22
N GLY A 68 -15.80 -0.43 -11.15
CA GLY A 68 -14.96 -1.05 -12.18
C GLY A 68 -13.70 -1.67 -11.59
N VAL A 69 -13.04 -0.94 -10.67
CA VAL A 69 -11.86 -1.40 -9.95
C VAL A 69 -12.18 -2.60 -9.05
N GLU A 70 -13.25 -2.53 -8.27
CA GLU A 70 -13.69 -3.61 -7.39
C GLU A 70 -14.02 -4.88 -8.18
N LYS A 71 -14.70 -4.74 -9.31
CA LYS A 71 -14.99 -5.87 -10.20
C LYS A 71 -13.71 -6.51 -10.72
N HIS A 72 -12.72 -5.71 -11.12
CA HIS A 72 -11.46 -6.23 -11.63
C HIS A 72 -10.67 -6.97 -10.54
N ILE A 73 -10.50 -6.34 -9.37
CA ILE A 73 -9.83 -6.96 -8.21
C ILE A 73 -10.55 -8.24 -7.78
N GLY A 74 -11.86 -8.19 -7.58
CA GLY A 74 -12.67 -9.33 -7.16
C GLY A 74 -12.71 -10.47 -8.19
N SER A 75 -12.58 -10.16 -9.48
CA SER A 75 -12.51 -11.18 -10.54
C SER A 75 -11.18 -11.94 -10.55
N HIS A 76 -10.07 -11.28 -10.20
CA HIS A 76 -8.76 -11.91 -10.09
C HIS A 76 -8.57 -12.69 -8.79
N LEU A 77 -9.31 -12.35 -7.74
CA LEU A 77 -9.34 -13.08 -6.46
C LEU A 77 -10.27 -14.29 -6.44
N LYS A 78 -11.09 -14.49 -7.48
CA LYS A 78 -11.78 -15.77 -7.70
C LYS A 78 -10.77 -16.79 -8.24
N SER A 79 -9.85 -17.26 -7.40
CA SER A 79 -9.21 -18.54 -7.67
C SER A 79 -10.34 -19.56 -7.80
N GLU A 80 -10.48 -20.19 -8.98
CA GLU A 80 -11.47 -21.25 -9.20
C GLU A 80 -11.27 -22.43 -8.23
N ILE A 81 -10.13 -22.45 -7.56
CA ILE A 81 -9.74 -23.37 -6.50
C ILE A 81 -10.24 -22.78 -5.16
N GLY A 82 -11.42 -23.21 -4.73
CA GLY A 82 -11.95 -22.86 -3.41
C GLY A 82 -11.07 -23.36 -2.25
N TRP A 83 -11.40 -23.02 -1.00
CA TRP A 83 -10.57 -23.33 0.18
C TRP A 83 -10.40 -24.84 0.51
N ARG A 84 -11.18 -25.71 -0.14
CA ARG A 84 -11.25 -27.16 0.11
C ARG A 84 -9.90 -27.90 0.04
N PRO A 85 -9.06 -27.78 -1.00
CA PRO A 85 -7.73 -28.40 -1.05
C PRO A 85 -6.82 -27.97 0.10
N PHE A 86 -6.87 -26.71 0.54
CA PHE A 86 -6.07 -26.23 1.66
C PHE A 86 -6.55 -26.82 2.99
N ALA A 87 -7.87 -26.91 3.19
CA ALA A 87 -8.45 -27.58 4.36
C ALA A 87 -8.10 -29.09 4.39
N LEU A 88 -8.15 -29.77 3.23
CA LEU A 88 -7.75 -31.18 3.11
C LEU A 88 -6.26 -31.38 3.39
N LEU A 89 -5.39 -30.51 2.86
CA LEU A 89 -3.96 -30.55 3.14
C LEU A 89 -3.70 -30.34 4.64
N GLY A 90 -4.33 -29.34 5.25
CA GLY A 90 -4.23 -29.09 6.68
C GLY A 90 -4.65 -30.29 7.53
N ALA A 91 -5.79 -30.89 7.21
CA ALA A 91 -6.27 -32.11 7.89
C ALA A 91 -5.29 -33.29 7.74
N LEU A 92 -4.75 -33.49 6.54
CA LEU A 92 -3.76 -34.54 6.26
C LEU A 92 -2.46 -34.33 7.03
N LEU A 93 -1.98 -33.09 7.13
CA LEU A 93 -0.78 -32.73 7.90
C LEU A 93 -1.00 -32.92 9.41
N VAL A 94 -2.19 -32.58 9.93
CA VAL A 94 -2.54 -32.83 11.34
C VAL A 94 -2.59 -34.33 11.62
N ALA A 95 -3.22 -35.12 10.76
CA ALA A 95 -3.27 -36.58 10.89
C ALA A 95 -1.87 -37.19 10.86
N PHE A 96 -1.00 -36.70 9.96
CA PHE A 96 0.39 -37.11 9.88
C PHE A 96 1.16 -36.79 11.16
N ARG A 97 0.97 -35.58 11.72
CA ARG A 97 1.60 -35.17 12.99
C ARG A 97 1.15 -36.01 14.18
N LEU A 98 -0.13 -36.38 14.23
CA LEU A 98 -0.65 -37.29 15.26
C LEU A 98 -0.04 -38.69 15.15
N LEU A 99 0.20 -39.16 13.92
CA LEU A 99 0.83 -40.46 13.66
C LEU A 99 2.32 -40.47 14.08
N GLU A 100 3.01 -39.33 13.98
CA GLU A 100 4.38 -39.13 14.46
C GLU A 100 4.48 -39.16 16.00
N MET A 101 3.41 -38.79 16.72
CA MET A 101 3.38 -38.78 18.19
C MET A 101 3.18 -40.17 18.82
N LEU A 102 2.99 -41.23 18.02
CA LEU A 102 2.89 -42.60 18.52
C LEU A 102 4.28 -43.14 18.92
N PRO A 103 4.47 -43.58 20.18
CA PRO A 103 5.74 -44.16 20.62
C PRO A 103 6.04 -45.48 19.90
N ASP A 104 7.33 -45.80 19.73
CA ASP A 104 7.91 -46.97 19.02
C ASP A 104 8.00 -46.89 17.48
N ARG A 105 7.99 -45.69 16.89
CA ARG A 105 8.18 -45.50 15.44
C ARG A 105 9.27 -44.47 15.11
N ASP A 106 10.53 -44.90 15.18
CA ASP A 106 11.68 -44.13 14.68
C ASP A 106 11.75 -44.17 13.14
N PHE A 107 10.79 -43.52 12.49
CA PHE A 107 10.86 -43.28 11.04
C PHE A 107 11.71 -42.03 10.82
N GLY A 108 13.03 -42.20 10.67
CA GLY A 108 14.03 -41.12 10.62
C GLY A 108 13.79 -39.96 9.62
N LEU A 109 14.77 -39.64 8.76
CA LEU A 109 14.72 -38.40 7.97
C LEU A 109 13.64 -38.41 6.87
N ALA A 110 13.22 -39.60 6.43
CA ALA A 110 12.23 -39.78 5.37
C ALA A 110 10.83 -39.27 5.75
N PHE A 111 10.39 -39.49 7.00
CA PHE A 111 9.06 -39.06 7.46
C PHE A 111 8.98 -37.54 7.60
N LYS A 112 10.08 -36.88 8.00
CA LYS A 112 10.15 -35.41 8.10
C LYS A 112 9.98 -34.69 6.75
N LEU A 113 10.33 -35.36 5.65
CA LEU A 113 10.25 -34.78 4.31
C LEU A 113 8.87 -34.96 3.65
N VAL A 114 8.06 -35.93 4.10
CA VAL A 114 6.74 -36.22 3.52
C VAL A 114 5.82 -34.98 3.53
N PRO A 115 5.66 -34.24 4.65
CA PRO A 115 4.89 -32.99 4.68
C PRO A 115 5.36 -31.95 3.67
N LEU A 116 6.68 -31.78 3.56
CA LEU A 116 7.30 -30.80 2.67
C LEU A 116 6.99 -31.16 1.20
N ILE A 117 7.10 -32.44 0.85
CA ILE A 117 6.81 -32.94 -0.49
C ILE A 117 5.33 -32.73 -0.83
N PHE A 118 4.41 -32.99 0.11
CA PHE A 118 2.98 -32.75 -0.12
C PHE A 118 2.65 -31.27 -0.37
N VAL A 119 3.27 -30.37 0.39
CA VAL A 119 3.11 -28.92 0.20
C VAL A 119 3.64 -28.50 -1.18
N VAL A 120 4.85 -28.94 -1.54
CA VAL A 120 5.45 -28.64 -2.85
C VAL A 120 4.63 -29.23 -4.00
N ALA A 121 4.16 -30.47 -3.88
CA ALA A 121 3.34 -31.13 -4.89
C ALA A 121 1.99 -30.42 -5.06
N LEU A 122 1.37 -29.97 -3.98
CA LEU A 122 0.15 -29.16 -4.04
C LEU A 122 0.40 -27.87 -4.83
N PHE A 123 1.48 -27.15 -4.54
CA PHE A 123 1.83 -25.93 -5.27
C PHE A 123 2.10 -26.18 -6.76
N VAL A 124 2.83 -27.24 -7.09
CA VAL A 124 3.08 -27.62 -8.49
C VAL A 124 1.78 -27.99 -9.22
N LEU A 125 0.88 -28.72 -8.55
CA LEU A 125 -0.38 -29.18 -9.14
C LEU A 125 -1.38 -28.03 -9.35
N ILE A 126 -1.41 -27.08 -8.41
CA ILE A 126 -2.25 -25.88 -8.49
C ILE A 126 -1.72 -24.91 -9.57
N ARG A 127 -0.44 -25.03 -10.00
CA ARG A 127 0.21 -24.14 -10.99
C ARG A 127 0.18 -22.64 -10.63
N GLU A 128 -0.36 -22.27 -9.48
CA GLU A 128 -0.31 -20.90 -8.96
C GLU A 128 1.04 -20.69 -8.27
N ASN A 129 1.72 -19.62 -8.68
CA ASN A 129 2.90 -19.15 -8.00
C ASN A 129 2.44 -18.10 -6.98
N PRO A 130 2.51 -18.35 -5.66
CA PRO A 130 2.01 -17.43 -4.64
C PRO A 130 2.77 -16.08 -4.62
N PHE A 131 3.85 -15.96 -5.40
CA PHE A 131 4.65 -14.76 -5.55
C PHE A 131 4.51 -14.09 -6.92
N ARG A 132 3.63 -14.57 -7.82
CA ARG A 132 3.37 -13.89 -9.10
C ARG A 132 2.40 -12.73 -8.89
N ILE A 133 2.95 -11.56 -8.61
CA ILE A 133 2.25 -10.28 -8.75
C ILE A 133 2.26 -9.94 -10.25
N ASN A 134 1.19 -10.24 -10.96
CA ASN A 134 1.03 -9.84 -12.36
C ASN A 134 0.67 -8.34 -12.39
N SER A 135 1.66 -7.47 -12.52
CA SER A 135 1.48 -6.01 -12.53
C SER A 135 1.18 -5.42 -13.91
N GLU A 136 0.67 -6.21 -14.86
CA GLU A 136 0.32 -5.69 -16.19
C GLU A 136 -1.03 -4.98 -16.15
N LEU A 137 -0.98 -3.68 -15.82
CA LEU A 137 -2.07 -2.75 -16.06
C LEU A 137 -2.25 -2.56 -17.57
N VAL A 138 -3.16 -3.32 -18.16
CA VAL A 138 -3.62 -3.12 -19.53
C VAL A 138 -4.59 -1.94 -19.54
N LEU A 139 -4.11 -0.76 -19.91
CA LEU A 139 -4.96 0.39 -20.22
C LEU A 139 -5.50 0.19 -21.64
N GLU A 140 -6.79 -0.14 -21.76
CA GLU A 140 -7.49 -0.20 -23.05
C GLU A 140 -7.40 1.15 -23.78
N ARG A 141 -7.25 1.08 -25.10
CA ARG A 141 -7.05 2.21 -26.01
C ARG A 141 -8.38 2.80 -26.50
#